data_AF-A0A969MSH6-F1
#
_entry.id   AF-A0A969MSH6-F1
#
_cell.length_a   1.000
_cell.length_b   1.000
_cell.length_c   1.000
_cell.angle_alpha   90.00
_cell.angle_beta   90.00
_cell.angle_gamma   90.00
#
_symmetry.space_group_name_H-M   'P 1'
#
loop_
_entity.id
_entity.type
_entity.pdbx_description
1 polymer ?
#
loop_
_entity_poly.entity_id
_entity_poly.type
_entity_poly.pdbx_seq_one_letter_code
_entity_poly.pdbx_strand_id
1 'polypeptide(L)'
;ESPIPASSEPITIILIGTSGGAQVALGASQYLDQWLSAEILMISIGGVFSGTDGFNSIDQMYHLYGRRDWIEDLGAILFASRWPSTVGSPFNQAKRQGDYTAQVIGSQAHDGNEGYFGLAPQPDGTTPLDATVQAVNQLPIWP
;
A
#
# COMPACT_ATOMS: atom_id res chain seq x y z
N GLU A 1 -12.11 24.05 -16.15
CA GLU A 1 -11.11 23.53 -17.10
C GLU A 1 -10.40 22.39 -16.39
N SER A 2 -10.18 21.24 -17.07
CA SER A 2 -9.53 20.11 -16.41
C SER A 2 -8.04 20.45 -16.22
N PRO A 3 -7.47 20.36 -15.00
CA PRO A 3 -6.12 20.82 -14.69
C PRO A 3 -5.00 19.97 -15.29
N ILE A 4 -5.35 18.90 -16.03
CA ILE A 4 -4.42 17.95 -16.61
C ILE A 4 -4.47 18.11 -18.13
N PRO A 5 -3.33 18.35 -18.81
CA PRO A 5 -3.29 18.43 -20.27
C PRO A 5 -3.83 17.14 -20.89
N ALA A 6 -4.60 17.27 -21.97
CA ALA A 6 -5.17 16.13 -22.67
C ALA A 6 -4.04 15.25 -23.25
N SER A 7 -3.73 14.16 -22.56
CA SER A 7 -2.92 13.06 -23.07
C SER A 7 -3.84 12.03 -23.72
N SER A 8 -3.41 11.45 -24.84
CA SER A 8 -4.07 10.29 -25.43
C SER A 8 -3.70 8.97 -24.73
N GLU A 9 -2.68 9.00 -23.88
CA GLU A 9 -2.29 7.85 -23.07
C GLU A 9 -3.07 7.85 -21.75
N PRO A 10 -3.53 6.66 -21.28
CA PRO A 10 -4.17 6.52 -19.98
C PRO A 10 -3.29 7.12 -18.88
N ILE A 11 -3.89 7.85 -17.95
CA ILE A 11 -3.17 8.37 -16.79
C ILE A 11 -3.10 7.26 -15.74
N THR A 12 -1.90 6.97 -15.23
CA THR A 12 -1.71 6.11 -14.05
C THR A 12 -1.41 6.98 -12.83
N ILE A 13 -2.19 6.80 -11.77
CA ILE A 13 -2.01 7.47 -10.48
C ILE A 13 -1.45 6.47 -9.48
N ILE A 14 -0.29 6.78 -8.91
CA ILE A 14 0.31 5.97 -7.85
C ILE A 14 0.12 6.69 -6.52
N LEU A 15 -0.72 6.11 -5.66
CA LEU A 15 -0.91 6.55 -4.28
C LEU A 15 0.09 5.81 -3.39
N ILE A 16 0.87 6.56 -2.61
CA ILE A 16 1.81 5.97 -1.64
C ILE A 16 1.38 6.40 -0.24
N GLY A 17 1.09 5.43 0.63
CA GLY A 17 0.62 5.68 1.99
C GLY A 17 1.38 4.87 3.05
N THR A 18 1.70 5.52 4.16
CA THR A 18 2.44 4.93 5.28
C THR A 18 1.57 4.88 6.52
N SER A 19 1.68 3.82 7.34
CA SER A 19 0.86 3.67 8.55
C SER A 19 -0.64 3.95 8.28
N GLY A 20 -1.32 4.74 9.11
CA GLY A 20 -2.71 5.17 8.88
C GLY A 20 -2.93 6.01 7.61
N GLY A 21 -1.88 6.59 7.04
CA GLY A 21 -1.92 7.26 5.74
C GLY A 21 -2.32 6.33 4.60
N ALA A 22 -2.12 5.01 4.74
CA ALA A 22 -2.63 4.03 3.79
C ALA A 22 -4.17 3.99 3.75
N GLN A 23 -4.83 4.05 4.91
CA GLN A 23 -6.30 4.15 4.97
C GLN A 23 -6.79 5.47 4.37
N VAL A 24 -6.09 6.57 4.63
CA VAL A 24 -6.45 7.89 4.09
C VAL A 24 -6.32 7.88 2.56
N ALA A 25 -5.24 7.31 2.02
CA ALA A 25 -5.05 7.16 0.58
C ALA A 25 -6.12 6.27 -0.07
N LEU A 26 -6.48 5.15 0.57
CA LEU A 26 -7.60 4.30 0.14
C LEU A 26 -8.92 5.08 0.12
N GLY A 27 -9.21 5.88 1.16
CA GLY A 27 -10.39 6.73 1.17
C GLY A 27 -10.39 7.79 0.05
N ALA A 28 -9.23 8.33 -0.28
CA ALA A 28 -9.06 9.29 -1.37
C ALA A 28 -9.26 8.66 -2.76
N SER A 29 -8.88 7.39 -2.94
CA SER A 29 -8.97 6.68 -4.23
C SER A 29 -10.37 6.71 -4.84
N GLN A 30 -11.41 6.61 -4.01
CA GLN A 30 -12.80 6.66 -4.46
C GLN A 30 -13.14 7.98 -5.17
N TYR A 31 -12.61 9.10 -4.70
CA TYR A 31 -12.84 10.40 -5.35
C TYR A 31 -12.04 10.51 -6.65
N LEU A 32 -10.82 9.97 -6.67
CA LEU A 32 -9.97 9.98 -7.86
C LEU A 32 -10.58 9.13 -8.98
N ASP A 33 -11.07 7.94 -8.67
CA ASP A 33 -11.77 7.04 -9.60
C ASP A 33 -13.02 7.72 -10.21
N GLN A 34 -13.77 8.47 -9.39
CA GLN A 34 -14.95 9.20 -9.87
C GLN A 34 -14.63 10.42 -10.74
N TRP A 35 -13.49 11.09 -10.48
CA TRP A 35 -13.15 12.35 -11.13
C TRP A 35 -12.24 12.18 -12.34
N LEU A 36 -11.50 11.07 -12.40
CA LEU A 36 -10.44 10.83 -13.36
C LEU A 36 -10.65 9.47 -14.01
N SER A 37 -10.56 9.41 -15.34
CA SER A 37 -10.44 8.14 -16.06
C SER A 37 -8.97 7.70 -16.01
N ALA A 38 -8.56 7.16 -14.87
CA ALA A 38 -7.17 6.80 -14.57
C ALA A 38 -7.08 5.40 -13.97
N GLU A 39 -5.98 4.70 -14.26
CA GLU A 39 -5.57 3.53 -13.48
C GLU A 39 -5.03 4.00 -12.13
N ILE A 40 -5.47 3.39 -11.03
CA ILE A 40 -5.09 3.77 -9.68
C ILE A 40 -4.36 2.61 -9.01
N LEU A 41 -3.06 2.82 -8.77
CA LEU A 41 -2.19 1.89 -8.08
C LEU A 41 -1.94 2.38 -6.65
N MET A 42 -1.98 1.47 -5.69
CA MET A 42 -1.71 1.76 -4.29
C MET A 42 -0.43 1.06 -3.81
N ILE A 43 0.51 1.83 -3.27
CA ILE A 43 1.68 1.32 -2.55
C ILE A 43 1.51 1.66 -1.08
N SER A 44 1.35 0.64 -0.26
CA SER A 44 1.26 0.76 1.18
C SER A 44 2.57 0.32 1.84
N ILE A 45 3.15 1.16 2.69
CA ILE A 45 4.39 0.87 3.42
C ILE A 45 4.07 0.85 4.91
N GLY A 46 4.10 -0.33 5.54
CA GLY A 46 3.65 -0.51 6.94
C GLY A 46 2.25 0.00 7.18
N GLY A 47 1.39 -0.05 6.16
CA GLY A 47 0.08 0.60 6.21
C GLY A 47 -0.89 -0.08 7.16
N VAL A 48 -1.75 0.73 7.76
CA VAL A 48 -2.85 0.31 8.63
C VAL A 48 -4.15 0.71 7.97
N PHE A 49 -4.99 -0.26 7.65
CA PHE A 49 -6.26 -0.06 6.96
C PHE A 49 -7.28 -1.13 7.33
N SER A 50 -8.56 -0.76 7.26
CA SER A 50 -9.69 -1.63 7.58
C SER A 50 -9.91 -2.70 6.51
N GLY A 51 -9.65 -2.41 5.24
CA GLY A 51 -9.99 -3.29 4.13
C GLY A 51 -11.45 -3.20 3.67
N THR A 52 -12.20 -2.18 4.12
CA THR A 52 -13.55 -1.87 3.61
C THR A 52 -13.51 -0.84 2.48
N ASP A 53 -12.73 0.22 2.67
CA ASP A 53 -12.82 1.40 1.81
C ASP A 53 -11.71 1.38 0.76
N GLY A 54 -11.98 1.93 -0.42
CA GLY A 54 -11.00 2.15 -1.50
C GLY A 54 -10.62 0.91 -2.33
N PHE A 55 -10.79 -0.32 -1.81
CA PHE A 55 -10.41 -1.54 -2.54
C PHE A 55 -11.21 -1.79 -3.84
N ASN A 56 -12.39 -1.20 -3.98
CA ASN A 56 -13.17 -1.28 -5.23
C ASN A 56 -12.84 -0.13 -6.20
N SER A 57 -11.99 0.81 -5.80
CA SER A 57 -11.63 2.04 -6.54
C SER A 57 -10.15 2.09 -6.90
N ILE A 58 -9.42 1.00 -6.67
CA ILE A 58 -8.03 0.84 -7.06
C ILE A 58 -7.90 -0.42 -7.91
N ASP A 59 -6.98 -0.40 -8.87
CA ASP A 59 -6.73 -1.52 -9.77
C ASP A 59 -5.77 -2.54 -9.14
N GLN A 60 -4.81 -2.06 -8.35
CA GLN A 60 -3.85 -2.93 -7.67
C GLN A 60 -3.31 -2.28 -6.40
N MET A 61 -3.13 -3.10 -5.37
CA MET A 61 -2.43 -2.73 -4.15
C MET A 61 -1.21 -3.60 -3.92
N TYR A 62 -0.07 -2.95 -3.62
CA TYR A 62 1.13 -3.56 -3.07
C TYR A 62 1.30 -3.11 -1.62
N HIS A 63 1.29 -4.06 -0.69
CA HIS A 63 1.49 -3.81 0.73
C HIS A 63 2.86 -4.34 1.17
N LEU A 64 3.78 -3.42 1.40
CA LEU A 64 5.14 -3.67 1.86
C LEU A 64 5.19 -3.56 3.38
N TYR A 65 5.66 -4.59 4.06
CA TYR A 65 5.73 -4.59 5.53
C TYR A 65 7.00 -5.26 6.06
N GLY A 66 7.41 -4.89 7.27
CA GLY A 66 8.59 -5.40 7.95
C GLY A 66 8.24 -6.51 8.94
N ARG A 67 9.14 -7.48 9.15
CA ARG A 67 8.92 -8.60 10.08
C ARG A 67 8.79 -8.18 11.55
N ARG A 68 9.25 -6.98 11.91
CA ARG A 68 9.17 -6.44 13.28
C ARG A 68 8.05 -5.40 13.41
N ASP A 69 7.24 -5.21 12.37
CA ASP A 69 6.07 -4.37 12.42
C ASP A 69 4.87 -5.13 12.97
N TRP A 70 4.79 -5.18 14.29
CA TRP A 70 3.71 -5.79 15.08
C TRP A 70 2.36 -5.09 14.90
N ILE A 71 2.30 -3.90 14.28
CA ILE A 71 1.03 -3.20 14.04
C ILE A 71 0.23 -3.88 12.93
N GLU A 72 0.88 -4.63 12.03
CA GLU A 72 0.18 -5.50 11.06
C GLU A 72 -0.67 -6.56 11.78
N ASP A 73 -0.11 -7.20 12.80
CA ASP A 73 -0.80 -8.20 13.62
C ASP A 73 -2.03 -7.60 14.34
N LEU A 74 -1.91 -6.36 14.82
CA LEU A 74 -3.06 -5.63 15.40
C LEU A 74 -4.13 -5.34 14.35
N GLY A 75 -3.74 -4.97 13.13
CA GLY A 75 -4.68 -4.73 12.04
C GLY A 75 -5.45 -5.99 11.63
N ALA A 76 -4.76 -7.13 11.55
CA ALA A 76 -5.39 -8.42 11.28
C ALA A 76 -6.38 -8.84 12.38
N ILE A 77 -6.15 -8.45 13.64
CA ILE A 77 -7.05 -8.77 14.76
C ILE A 77 -8.20 -7.77 14.86
N LEU A 78 -7.94 -6.46 14.69
CA LEU A 78 -8.92 -5.40 14.96
C LEU A 78 -9.85 -5.13 13.77
N PHE A 79 -9.42 -5.41 12.54
CA PHE A 79 -10.21 -5.15 11.34
C PHE A 79 -10.89 -6.42 10.82
N ALA A 80 -12.11 -6.66 11.28
CA ALA A 80 -12.90 -7.85 10.92
C ALA A 80 -13.08 -8.06 9.40
N SER A 81 -13.04 -6.99 8.60
CA SER A 81 -13.05 -7.03 7.13
C SER A 81 -11.81 -7.69 6.52
N ARG A 82 -10.69 -7.78 7.24
CA ARG A 82 -9.48 -8.49 6.81
C ARG A 82 -9.49 -9.97 7.20
N TRP A 83 -10.45 -10.42 8.01
CA TRP A 83 -10.52 -11.81 8.44
C TRP A 83 -10.90 -12.73 7.28
N PRO A 84 -10.29 -13.94 7.17
CA PRO A 84 -10.61 -14.88 6.11
C PRO A 84 -12.09 -15.29 6.06
N SER A 85 -12.79 -15.26 7.20
CA SER A 85 -14.22 -15.58 7.30
C SER A 85 -15.13 -14.53 6.68
N THR A 86 -14.66 -13.29 6.52
CA THR A 86 -15.43 -12.18 5.96
C THR A 86 -15.27 -12.16 4.43
N VAL A 87 -15.56 -13.29 3.79
CA VAL A 87 -15.27 -13.58 2.38
C VAL A 87 -15.78 -12.49 1.43
N GLY A 88 -16.91 -11.84 1.75
CA GLY A 88 -17.51 -10.78 0.94
C GLY A 88 -16.89 -9.38 1.10
N SER A 89 -15.90 -9.17 1.98
CA SER A 89 -15.30 -7.84 2.13
C SER A 89 -14.52 -7.43 0.86
N PRO A 90 -14.48 -6.12 0.54
CA PRO A 90 -13.70 -5.61 -0.60
C PRO A 90 -12.24 -6.08 -0.59
N PHE A 91 -11.58 -6.05 0.56
CA PHE A 91 -10.23 -6.60 0.72
C PHE A 91 -10.11 -8.07 0.35
N ASN A 92 -11.02 -8.93 0.82
CA ASN A 92 -10.95 -10.36 0.53
C ASN A 92 -11.29 -10.66 -0.94
N GLN A 93 -12.08 -9.81 -1.59
CA GLN A 93 -12.33 -9.89 -3.04
C GLN A 93 -11.06 -9.54 -3.82
N ALA A 94 -10.45 -8.38 -3.55
CA ALA A 94 -9.19 -7.95 -4.17
C ALA A 94 -8.08 -9.01 -4.00
N LYS A 95 -7.95 -9.57 -2.79
CA LYS A 95 -6.99 -10.67 -2.54
C LYS A 95 -7.28 -11.92 -3.38
N ARG A 96 -8.54 -12.27 -3.62
CA ARG A 96 -8.90 -13.43 -4.46
C ARG A 96 -8.70 -13.16 -5.94
N GLN A 97 -8.89 -11.92 -6.38
CA GLN A 97 -8.76 -11.50 -7.77
C GLN A 97 -7.29 -11.32 -8.19
N GLY A 98 -6.39 -11.08 -7.23
CA GLY A 98 -4.96 -10.84 -7.48
C GLY A 98 -4.58 -9.36 -7.29
N ASP A 99 -5.57 -8.50 -7.08
CA ASP A 99 -5.45 -7.05 -6.99
C ASP A 99 -4.87 -6.57 -5.64
N TYR A 100 -4.47 -7.51 -4.77
CA TYR A 100 -3.73 -7.24 -3.54
C TYR A 100 -2.54 -8.19 -3.39
N THR A 101 -1.34 -7.62 -3.30
CA THR A 101 -0.10 -8.35 -3.03
C THR A 101 0.54 -7.82 -1.75
N ALA A 102 0.91 -8.70 -0.83
CA ALA A 102 1.64 -8.34 0.37
C ALA A 102 3.06 -8.92 0.33
N GLN A 103 4.07 -8.11 0.64
CA GLN A 103 5.48 -8.49 0.60
C GLN A 103 6.19 -8.06 1.88
N VAL A 104 6.91 -9.02 2.48
CA VAL A 104 7.85 -8.72 3.55
C VAL A 104 9.12 -8.13 2.94
N ILE A 105 9.49 -6.90 3.33
CA ILE A 105 10.62 -6.16 2.73
C ILE A 105 11.88 -6.11 3.61
N GLY A 106 11.85 -6.79 4.76
CA GLY A 106 13.00 -6.86 5.66
C GLY A 106 12.59 -6.94 7.12
N SER A 107 13.50 -6.53 8.00
CA SER A 107 13.31 -6.47 9.46
C SER A 107 12.95 -5.07 9.94
N GLN A 108 12.31 -4.23 9.14
CA GLN A 108 11.87 -2.90 9.56
C GLN A 108 10.89 -3.00 10.73
N ALA A 109 11.02 -2.09 11.69
CA ALA A 109 9.96 -1.81 12.67
C ALA A 109 8.89 -0.92 12.04
N HIS A 110 7.82 -0.61 12.77
CA HIS A 110 6.79 0.30 12.27
C HIS A 110 7.34 1.72 12.05
N ASP A 111 8.07 2.22 13.04
CA ASP A 111 8.55 3.60 13.11
C ASP A 111 9.94 3.71 13.75
N GLY A 112 10.39 4.95 13.94
CA GLY A 112 11.70 5.26 14.51
C GLY A 112 12.86 5.02 13.56
N ASN A 113 14.08 5.04 14.10
CA ASN A 113 15.30 4.94 13.30
C ASN A 113 15.51 3.57 12.64
N GLU A 114 14.76 2.56 13.08
CA GLU A 114 14.73 1.22 12.49
C GLU A 114 13.43 0.94 11.70
N GLY A 115 12.56 1.94 11.57
CA GLY A 115 11.33 1.87 10.79
C GLY A 115 11.56 2.00 9.29
N TYR A 116 10.50 1.99 8.49
CA TYR A 116 10.60 1.97 7.01
C TYR A 116 11.41 3.11 6.38
N PHE A 117 11.48 4.26 7.04
CA PHE A 117 12.26 5.43 6.62
C PHE A 117 13.45 5.69 7.54
N GLY A 118 13.78 4.71 8.38
CA GLY A 118 14.87 4.76 9.33
C GLY A 118 16.24 4.69 8.66
N LEU A 119 17.23 5.31 9.31
CA LEU A 119 18.61 5.39 8.84
C LEU A 119 19.58 4.64 9.76
N ALA A 120 19.07 3.82 10.68
CA ALA A 120 19.91 2.96 11.51
C ALA A 120 20.72 2.00 10.62
N PRO A 121 22.06 2.05 10.68
CA PRO A 121 22.88 1.13 9.90
C PRO A 121 22.64 -0.32 10.33
N GLN A 122 22.46 -1.20 9.36
CA GLN A 122 22.38 -2.64 9.56
C GLN A 122 23.78 -3.27 9.46
N PRO A 123 23.98 -4.50 9.96
CA PRO A 123 25.29 -5.18 9.90
C PRO A 123 25.87 -5.32 8.49
N ASP A 124 25.04 -5.31 7.45
CA ASP A 124 25.45 -5.38 6.04
C ASP A 124 25.75 -4.00 5.41
N GLY A 125 25.65 -2.92 6.21
CA GLY A 125 25.89 -1.55 5.77
C GLY A 125 24.69 -0.86 5.12
N THR A 126 23.56 -1.54 4.96
CA THR A 126 22.32 -0.95 4.44
C THR A 126 21.51 -0.27 5.54
N THR A 127 20.54 0.55 5.17
CA THR A 127 19.54 1.12 6.07
C THR A 127 18.15 0.52 5.80
N PRO A 128 17.23 0.58 6.77
CA PRO A 128 15.82 0.29 6.54
C PRO A 128 15.23 1.01 5.32
N LEU A 129 15.62 2.28 5.12
CA LEU A 129 15.21 3.08 3.97
C LEU A 129 15.69 2.48 2.64
N ASP A 130 16.95 2.01 2.56
CA ASP A 130 17.48 1.39 1.35
C ASP A 130 16.65 0.18 0.93
N ALA A 131 16.28 -0.68 1.89
CA ALA A 131 15.43 -1.83 1.65
C ALA A 131 14.01 -1.44 1.21
N THR A 132 13.44 -0.38 1.78
CA THR A 132 12.13 0.16 1.36
C THR A 132 12.18 0.68 -0.08
N VAL A 133 13.19 1.49 -0.42
CA VAL A 133 13.38 2.02 -1.78
C VAL A 133 13.61 0.89 -2.78
N GLN A 134 14.43 -0.09 -2.42
CA GLN A 134 14.67 -1.28 -3.24
C GLN A 134 13.37 -2.05 -3.51
N ALA A 135 12.55 -2.28 -2.49
CA ALA A 135 11.28 -2.99 -2.65
C ALA A 135 10.30 -2.23 -3.55
N VAL A 136 10.19 -0.90 -3.39
CA VAL A 136 9.37 -0.06 -4.27
C VAL A 136 9.85 -0.15 -5.71
N ASN A 137 11.16 -0.06 -5.96
CA ASN A 137 11.73 -0.15 -7.31
C ASN A 137 11.59 -1.54 -7.96
N GLN A 138 11.33 -2.59 -7.19
CA GLN A 138 11.12 -3.95 -7.69
C GLN A 138 9.65 -4.25 -8.04
N LEU A 139 8.73 -3.33 -7.76
CA LEU A 139 7.33 -3.51 -8.10
C LEU A 139 7.15 -3.57 -9.63
N PRO A 140 6.27 -4.45 -10.16
CA PRO A 140 6.06 -4.63 -11.59
C PRO A 140 5.12 -3.56 -12.16
N ILE A 141 5.36 -2.30 -11.81
CA ILE A 141 4.56 -1.12 -12.21
C ILE A 141 5.41 -0.05 -12.91
N TRP A 142 6.73 -0.28 -12.99
CA TRP A 142 7.68 0.63 -13.63
C TRP A 142 7.94 0.17 -15.07
N PRO A 143 8.19 1.12 -16.00
CA PRO A 143 8.53 0.83 -17.39
C PRO A 143 9.94 0.23 -17.58
#